data_AF-A0A7S0CBP5-F1
#
_entry.id   AF-A0A7S0CBP5-F1
#
_cell.length_a   1.000
_cell.length_b   1.000
_cell.length_c   1.000
_cell.angle_alpha   90.00
_cell.angle_beta   90.00
_cell.angle_gamma   90.00
#
_symmetry.space_group_name_H-M   'P 1'
#
loop_
_entity.id
_entity.type
_entity.pdbx_description
1 polymer ?
#
loop_
_entity_poly.entity_id
_entity_poly.type
_entity_poly.pdbx_seq_one_letter_code
_entity_poly.pdbx_strand_id
1 'polypeptide(L)'
;WQSMLDENHTAELADITTNVLIVWGSKDGIFVEEDQVALEAALSKADVWRVTVDGASHGVLWTHAPKVAAAMVDFLSAVTDRIDPKYPQYLKDGLKMCAVQNALARRVIVKEEDWCDPLNKYHKMLKAGLPLSAVQNALKRDGLDPSTMDGVHRT
;
A
#
# COMPACT_ATOMS: atom_id res chain seq x y z
N TRP A 1 30.60 15.33 -16.21
CA TRP A 1 29.38 14.54 -15.93
C TRP A 1 29.80 13.09 -16.02
N GLN A 2 29.91 12.41 -14.88
CA GLN A 2 30.02 10.96 -14.88
C GLN A 2 28.64 10.39 -15.20
N SER A 3 28.57 9.32 -15.96
CA SER A 3 27.31 8.62 -16.17
C SER A 3 26.86 8.08 -14.81
N MET A 4 25.56 8.11 -14.49
CA MET A 4 25.02 7.47 -13.29
C MET A 4 25.36 5.96 -13.26
N LEU A 5 25.65 5.36 -14.42
CA LEU A 5 26.08 3.97 -14.56
C LEU A 5 27.55 3.73 -14.15
N ASP A 6 28.35 4.80 -14.02
CA ASP A 6 29.77 4.71 -13.62
C ASP A 6 29.98 4.99 -12.12
N GLU A 7 28.90 5.33 -11.39
CA GLU A 7 28.95 5.61 -9.96
C GLU A 7 28.93 4.31 -9.15
N ASN A 8 29.86 4.20 -8.19
CA ASN A 8 29.94 3.04 -7.30
C ASN A 8 29.35 3.42 -5.94
N HIS A 9 28.25 2.76 -5.57
CA HIS A 9 27.54 2.96 -4.30
C HIS A 9 27.64 1.76 -3.34
N THR A 10 28.63 0.87 -3.51
CA THR A 10 28.75 -0.34 -2.68
C THR A 10 28.86 -0.02 -1.19
N ALA A 11 29.52 1.08 -0.82
CA ALA A 11 29.67 1.48 0.58
C ALA A 11 28.31 1.86 1.21
N GLU A 12 27.52 2.65 0.50
CA GLU A 12 26.20 3.12 0.92
C GLU A 12 25.19 1.96 0.96
N LEU A 13 25.26 1.05 -0.01
CA LEU A 13 24.44 -0.16 -0.04
C LEU A 13 24.73 -1.08 1.15
N ALA A 14 25.98 -1.14 1.61
CA ALA A 14 26.37 -1.93 2.79
C ALA A 14 25.82 -1.38 4.12
N ASP A 15 25.31 -0.16 4.14
CA ASP A 15 24.67 0.44 5.33
C ASP A 15 23.15 0.22 5.38
N ILE A 16 22.56 -0.37 4.33
CA ILE A 16 21.15 -0.73 4.33
C ILE A 16 20.96 -1.97 5.21
N THR A 17 20.12 -1.84 6.26
CA THR A 17 19.81 -2.91 7.22
C THR A 17 18.36 -3.39 7.16
N THR A 18 17.53 -2.77 6.32
CA THR A 18 16.10 -3.13 6.18
C THR A 18 15.93 -4.32 5.24
N ASN A 19 14.79 -5.02 5.29
CA ASN A 19 14.47 -6.04 4.28
C ASN A 19 14.37 -5.39 2.89
N VAL A 20 14.96 -6.02 1.88
CA VAL A 20 14.99 -5.48 0.50
C VAL A 20 14.41 -6.52 -0.45
N LEU A 21 13.44 -6.09 -1.26
CA LEU A 21 12.93 -6.88 -2.39
C LEU A 21 13.59 -6.40 -3.69
N ILE A 22 14.26 -7.31 -4.39
CA ILE A 22 14.81 -7.09 -5.73
C ILE A 22 13.97 -7.87 -6.73
N VAL A 23 13.34 -7.16 -7.68
CA VAL A 23 12.59 -7.77 -8.78
C VAL A 23 13.31 -7.50 -10.08
N TRP A 24 13.71 -8.56 -10.77
CA TRP A 24 14.53 -8.47 -11.99
C TRP A 24 14.02 -9.42 -13.08
N GLY A 25 14.23 -9.08 -14.34
CA GLY A 25 13.84 -9.91 -15.49
C GLY A 25 15.02 -10.67 -16.08
N SER A 26 14.87 -11.98 -16.34
CA SER A 26 15.98 -12.83 -16.80
C SER A 26 16.56 -12.49 -18.19
N LYS A 27 15.88 -11.61 -18.94
CA LYS A 27 16.30 -11.12 -20.26
C LYS A 27 16.48 -9.60 -20.26
N ASP A 28 16.83 -9.01 -19.11
CA ASP A 28 17.22 -7.61 -19.04
C ASP A 28 18.53 -7.39 -19.83
N GLY A 29 18.49 -6.47 -20.80
CA GLY A 29 19.64 -6.12 -21.63
C GLY A 29 20.38 -4.88 -21.15
N ILE A 30 19.90 -4.23 -20.08
CA ILE A 30 20.51 -3.05 -19.46
C ILE A 30 21.27 -3.46 -18.20
N PHE A 31 20.65 -4.25 -17.34
CA PHE A 31 21.27 -4.76 -16.12
C PHE A 31 21.38 -6.28 -16.17
N VAL A 32 22.60 -6.78 -16.29
CA VAL A 32 22.87 -8.21 -16.46
C VAL A 32 22.81 -8.95 -15.12
N GLU A 33 22.84 -10.29 -15.16
CA GLU A 33 22.76 -11.12 -13.96
C GLU A 33 23.92 -10.85 -13.00
N GLU A 34 25.11 -10.60 -13.53
CA GLU A 34 26.30 -10.30 -12.75
C GLU A 34 26.13 -9.03 -11.90
N ASP A 35 25.44 -8.01 -12.43
CA ASP A 35 25.15 -6.77 -11.70
C ASP A 35 24.16 -7.03 -10.56
N GLN A 36 23.20 -7.93 -10.76
CA GLN A 36 22.26 -8.32 -9.70
C GLN A 36 22.98 -9.07 -8.57
N VAL A 37 23.91 -9.96 -8.92
CA VAL A 37 24.75 -10.67 -7.94
C VAL A 37 25.63 -9.67 -7.18
N ALA A 38 26.19 -8.67 -7.85
CA ALA A 38 26.97 -7.62 -7.20
C ALA A 38 26.11 -6.76 -6.26
N LEU A 39 24.88 -6.42 -6.66
CA LEU A 39 23.92 -5.69 -5.82
C LEU A 39 23.56 -6.47 -4.55
N GLU A 40 23.27 -7.77 -4.68
CA GLU A 40 23.00 -8.65 -3.54
C GLU A 40 24.20 -8.72 -2.59
N ALA A 41 25.42 -8.86 -3.12
CA ALA A 41 26.63 -8.89 -2.32
C ALA A 41 26.89 -7.56 -1.60
N ALA A 42 26.58 -6.42 -2.24
CA ALA A 42 26.70 -5.09 -1.65
C ALA A 42 25.74 -4.89 -0.48
N LEU A 43 24.54 -5.47 -0.54
CA LEU A 43 23.50 -5.45 0.51
C LEU A 43 23.80 -6.41 1.67
N SER A 44 25.06 -6.48 2.09
CA SER A 44 25.59 -7.46 3.06
C SER A 44 24.92 -7.49 4.44
N LYS A 45 24.27 -6.39 4.86
CA LYS A 45 23.57 -6.28 6.15
C LYS A 45 22.04 -6.37 6.04
N ALA A 46 21.50 -6.43 4.82
CA ALA A 46 20.07 -6.52 4.57
C ALA A 46 19.62 -7.98 4.40
N ASP A 47 18.37 -8.26 4.74
CA ASP A 47 17.70 -9.51 4.32
C ASP A 47 17.14 -9.29 2.91
N VAL A 48 17.79 -9.88 1.91
CA VAL A 48 17.52 -9.64 0.49
C VAL A 48 16.66 -10.76 -0.08
N TRP A 49 15.52 -10.37 -0.64
CA TRP A 49 14.59 -11.24 -1.34
C TRP A 49 14.69 -10.97 -2.84
N ARG A 50 15.32 -11.88 -3.57
CA ARG A 50 15.37 -11.79 -5.03
C ARG A 50 14.24 -12.57 -5.68
N VAL A 51 13.53 -11.91 -6.60
CA VAL A 51 12.55 -12.51 -7.49
C VAL A 51 12.95 -12.28 -8.93
N THR A 52 13.30 -13.36 -9.61
CA THR A 52 13.60 -13.35 -11.05
C THR A 52 12.35 -13.71 -11.85
N VAL A 53 11.95 -12.84 -12.77
CA VAL A 53 10.84 -13.07 -13.69
C VAL A 53 11.38 -13.59 -15.01
N ASP A 54 11.14 -14.88 -15.27
CA ASP A 54 11.63 -15.50 -16.50
C ASP A 54 11.03 -14.88 -17.76
N GLY A 55 11.90 -14.60 -18.75
CA GLY A 55 11.56 -14.03 -20.03
C GLY A 55 11.32 -12.51 -20.03
N ALA A 56 11.32 -11.85 -18.87
CA ALA A 56 11.10 -10.42 -18.78
C ALA A 56 12.37 -9.63 -19.09
N SER A 57 12.21 -8.48 -19.76
CA SER A 57 13.27 -7.49 -19.96
C SER A 57 13.30 -6.48 -18.82
N HIS A 58 14.09 -5.41 -18.96
CA HIS A 58 14.18 -4.30 -18.01
C HIS A 58 12.81 -3.75 -17.54
N GLY A 59 11.84 -3.67 -18.46
CA GLY A 59 10.48 -3.22 -18.18
C GLY A 59 9.62 -4.26 -17.48
N VAL A 60 10.17 -5.09 -16.58
CA VAL A 60 9.47 -6.19 -15.89
C VAL A 60 8.23 -5.69 -15.14
N LEU A 61 8.30 -4.48 -14.56
CA LEU A 61 7.19 -3.84 -13.87
C LEU A 61 5.96 -3.60 -14.78
N TRP A 62 6.19 -3.24 -16.06
CA TRP A 62 5.10 -2.96 -17.00
C TRP A 62 4.64 -4.20 -17.76
N THR A 63 5.59 -5.08 -18.11
CA THR A 63 5.32 -6.26 -18.94
C THR A 63 4.76 -7.43 -18.13
N HIS A 64 5.11 -7.53 -16.85
CA HIS A 64 4.75 -8.65 -15.97
C HIS A 64 4.16 -8.15 -14.65
N ALA A 65 3.39 -7.05 -14.70
CA ALA A 65 2.80 -6.40 -13.53
C ALA A 65 2.10 -7.36 -12.54
N PRO A 66 1.32 -8.38 -12.96
CA PRO A 66 0.70 -9.30 -12.01
C PRO A 66 1.71 -10.12 -11.21
N LYS A 67 2.83 -10.55 -11.83
CA LYS A 67 3.89 -11.31 -11.15
C LYS A 67 4.64 -10.41 -10.16
N VAL A 68 4.90 -9.16 -10.55
CA VAL A 68 5.55 -8.18 -9.68
C VAL A 68 4.65 -7.85 -8.48
N ALA A 69 3.36 -7.64 -8.71
CA ALA A 69 2.40 -7.39 -7.63
C ALA A 69 2.31 -8.58 -6.65
N ALA A 70 2.31 -9.82 -7.15
CA ALA A 70 2.34 -11.01 -6.30
C ALA A 70 3.61 -11.05 -5.44
N ALA A 71 4.79 -10.81 -6.05
CA ALA A 71 6.06 -10.75 -5.33
C ALA A 71 6.07 -9.67 -4.21
N MET A 72 5.47 -8.51 -4.48
CA MET A 72 5.33 -7.46 -3.46
C MET A 72 4.42 -7.90 -2.31
N VAL A 73 3.29 -8.55 -2.61
CA VAL A 73 2.37 -9.05 -1.57
C VAL A 73 3.01 -10.13 -0.72
N ASP A 74 3.74 -11.06 -1.34
CA ASP A 74 4.45 -12.14 -0.63
C ASP A 74 5.55 -11.57 0.28
N PHE A 75 6.35 -10.65 -0.24
CA PHE A 75 7.38 -9.95 0.53
C PHE A 75 6.79 -9.20 1.71
N LEU A 76 5.75 -8.40 1.48
CA LEU A 76 5.09 -7.67 2.55
C LEU A 76 4.52 -8.63 3.59
N SER A 77 3.85 -9.70 3.17
CA SER A 77 3.27 -10.67 4.10
C SER A 77 4.33 -11.32 4.99
N ALA A 78 5.46 -11.73 4.40
CA ALA A 78 6.57 -12.35 5.12
C ALA A 78 7.26 -11.40 6.10
N VAL A 79 7.37 -10.12 5.73
CA VAL A 79 7.95 -9.09 6.62
C VAL A 79 6.93 -8.65 7.68
N THR A 80 5.62 -8.69 7.39
CA THR A 80 4.54 -8.20 8.28
C THR A 80 4.36 -9.04 9.54
N ASP A 81 4.75 -10.31 9.56
CA ASP A 81 4.78 -11.11 10.80
C ASP A 81 5.78 -10.56 11.85
N ARG A 82 6.71 -9.69 11.44
CA ARG A 82 7.64 -8.97 12.33
C ARG A 82 7.26 -7.51 12.58
N ILE A 83 6.19 -7.03 11.96
CA ILE A 83 5.73 -5.65 12.12
C ILE A 83 4.73 -5.62 13.28
N ASP A 84 4.92 -4.67 14.19
CA ASP A 84 4.07 -4.38 15.36
C ASP A 84 2.60 -4.77 15.10
N PRO A 85 1.92 -5.49 16.01
CA PRO A 85 0.55 -5.96 15.82
C PRO A 85 -0.48 -4.87 15.44
N LYS A 86 -0.12 -3.58 15.55
CA LYS A 86 -0.89 -2.43 15.04
C LYS A 86 -0.82 -2.22 13.52
N TYR A 87 0.22 -2.70 12.85
CA TYR A 87 0.49 -2.51 11.41
C TYR A 87 -0.35 -3.36 10.44
N PRO A 88 -0.70 -4.62 10.77
CA PRO A 88 -1.67 -5.39 10.00
C PRO A 88 -3.02 -4.67 9.87
N GLN A 89 -3.38 -3.81 10.84
CA GLN A 89 -4.58 -2.98 10.76
C GLN A 89 -4.42 -1.92 9.66
N TYR A 90 -3.32 -1.16 9.62
CA TYR A 90 -3.05 -0.17 8.58
C TYR A 90 -2.92 -0.77 7.17
N LEU A 91 -2.39 -1.98 7.04
CA LEU A 91 -2.31 -2.67 5.75
C LEU A 91 -3.68 -3.23 5.31
N LYS A 92 -4.47 -3.79 6.24
CA LYS A 92 -5.87 -4.18 5.97
C LYS A 92 -6.73 -2.97 5.63
N ASP A 93 -6.45 -1.83 6.25
CA ASP A 93 -7.13 -0.56 5.96
C ASP A 93 -6.63 0.04 4.64
N GLY A 94 -5.34 -0.10 4.31
CA GLY A 94 -4.75 0.26 3.01
C GLY A 94 -5.22 -0.62 1.84
N LEU A 95 -5.45 -1.92 2.08
CA LEU A 95 -6.02 -2.84 1.08
C LEU A 95 -7.53 -2.62 0.93
N LYS A 96 -8.24 -2.29 2.02
CA LYS A 96 -9.61 -1.74 1.91
C LYS A 96 -9.63 -0.43 1.14
N MET A 97 -8.58 0.38 1.22
CA MET A 97 -8.38 1.57 0.39
C MET A 97 -8.05 1.23 -1.07
N CYS A 98 -7.57 0.03 -1.43
CA CYS A 98 -7.49 -0.40 -2.83
C CYS A 98 -8.85 -0.80 -3.43
N ALA A 99 -9.95 -0.70 -2.67
CA ALA A 99 -11.28 -0.43 -3.22
C ALA A 99 -11.37 0.93 -3.97
N VAL A 100 -10.25 1.65 -4.09
CA VAL A 100 -9.95 2.58 -5.19
C VAL A 100 -10.18 1.97 -6.58
N GLN A 101 -10.26 0.64 -6.73
CA GLN A 101 -10.78 0.02 -7.96
C GLN A 101 -12.25 0.37 -8.26
N ASN A 102 -13.08 0.75 -7.26
CA ASN A 102 -14.43 1.27 -7.50
C ASN A 102 -14.51 2.81 -7.47
N ALA A 103 -13.53 3.50 -6.87
CA ALA A 103 -13.54 4.97 -6.74
C ALA A 103 -13.04 5.72 -7.98
N LEU A 104 -12.29 5.07 -8.88
CA LEU A 104 -12.00 5.63 -10.22
C LEU A 104 -13.28 5.89 -11.06
N ALA A 105 -14.43 5.34 -10.65
CA ALA A 105 -15.71 5.54 -11.34
C ALA A 105 -16.48 6.82 -10.94
N ARG A 106 -16.16 7.51 -9.83
CA ARG A 106 -16.89 8.75 -9.45
C ARG A 106 -16.00 9.79 -8.79
N ARG A 107 -15.77 10.89 -9.51
CA ARG A 107 -15.15 12.15 -9.07
C ARG A 107 -15.77 12.67 -7.76
N VAL A 108 -15.12 12.41 -6.63
CA VAL A 108 -15.29 13.20 -5.40
C VAL A 108 -13.92 13.29 -4.71
N ILE A 109 -13.42 14.50 -4.53
CA ILE A 109 -12.20 14.78 -3.75
C ILE A 109 -12.62 14.80 -2.27
N VAL A 110 -12.13 13.84 -1.48
CA VAL A 110 -12.38 13.77 -0.03
C VAL A 110 -11.18 14.36 0.72
N LYS A 111 -11.43 15.26 1.68
CA LYS A 111 -10.41 15.95 2.47
C LYS A 111 -9.92 15.06 3.63
N GLU A 112 -8.65 15.19 3.99
CA GLU A 112 -7.86 14.39 4.95
C GLU A 112 -8.49 14.24 6.35
N GLU A 113 -9.40 15.14 6.73
CA GLU A 113 -10.07 15.20 8.03
C GLU A 113 -11.33 14.30 8.13
N ASP A 114 -11.82 13.77 7.00
CA ASP A 114 -13.03 12.96 6.92
C ASP A 114 -12.76 11.43 6.98
N TRP A 115 -11.50 11.01 7.15
CA TRP A 115 -11.06 9.64 6.86
C TRP A 115 -11.16 8.61 8.01
N CYS A 116 -11.60 8.99 9.22
CA CYS A 116 -11.51 8.05 10.37
C CYS A 116 -12.78 7.89 11.21
N ASP A 117 -13.93 8.40 10.77
CA ASP A 117 -15.19 8.05 11.43
C ASP A 117 -16.31 7.96 10.38
N PRO A 118 -16.77 6.75 10.00
CA PRO A 118 -17.89 6.59 9.08
C PRO A 118 -19.17 7.25 9.65
N LEU A 119 -19.23 7.50 10.96
CA LEU A 119 -20.31 8.24 11.63
C LEU A 119 -20.14 9.76 11.57
N ASN A 120 -18.97 10.29 11.22
CA ASN A 120 -18.67 11.73 11.23
C ASN A 120 -19.59 12.52 10.28
N LYS A 121 -19.86 11.96 9.10
CA LYS A 121 -20.85 12.49 8.15
C LYS A 121 -22.23 12.67 8.83
N TYR A 122 -22.66 11.68 9.60
CA TYR A 122 -23.97 11.65 10.25
C TYR A 122 -24.00 12.51 11.51
N HIS A 123 -22.89 12.60 12.26
CA HIS A 123 -22.69 13.57 13.33
C HIS A 123 -22.72 15.01 12.82
N LYS A 124 -22.15 15.29 11.64
CA LYS A 124 -22.26 16.60 10.96
C LYS A 124 -23.70 16.89 10.55
N MET A 125 -24.46 15.89 10.07
CA MET A 125 -25.88 16.05 9.75
C MET A 125 -26.72 16.39 10.99
N LEU A 126 -26.45 15.74 12.14
CA LEU A 126 -27.09 16.09 13.41
C LEU A 126 -26.73 17.51 13.85
N LYS A 127 -25.45 17.90 13.76
CA LYS A 127 -25.00 19.28 14.05
C LYS A 127 -25.59 20.33 13.11
N ALA A 128 -25.94 19.94 11.88
CA ALA A 128 -26.62 20.80 10.91
C ALA A 128 -28.15 20.88 11.13
N GLY A 129 -28.69 20.22 12.15
CA GLY A 129 -30.11 20.31 12.55
C GLY A 129 -31.04 19.31 11.84
N LEU A 130 -30.50 18.28 11.17
CA LEU A 130 -31.35 17.24 10.59
C LEU A 130 -31.93 16.35 11.70
N PRO A 131 -33.21 15.94 11.59
CA PRO A 131 -33.83 15.07 12.57
C PRO A 131 -33.16 13.69 12.57
N LEU A 132 -33.09 13.07 13.76
CA LEU A 132 -32.45 11.76 13.97
C LEU A 132 -32.99 10.68 13.01
N SER A 133 -34.29 10.70 12.72
CA SER A 133 -34.94 9.77 11.78
C SER A 133 -34.41 9.90 10.35
N ALA A 134 -34.08 11.11 9.90
CA ALA A 134 -33.49 11.34 8.57
C ALA A 134 -32.05 10.82 8.50
N VAL A 135 -31.29 10.97 9.60
CA VAL A 135 -29.93 10.47 9.73
C VAL A 135 -29.91 8.94 9.79
N GLN A 136 -30.82 8.33 10.55
CA GLN A 136 -31.02 6.87 10.61
C GLN A 136 -31.40 6.29 9.25
N ASN A 137 -32.26 6.97 8.48
CA ASN A 137 -32.60 6.53 7.13
C ASN A 137 -31.41 6.62 6.16
N ALA A 138 -30.56 7.64 6.31
CA ALA A 138 -29.32 7.75 5.55
C ALA A 138 -28.30 6.66 5.94
N LEU A 139 -28.22 6.29 7.23
CA LEU A 139 -27.42 5.15 7.72
C LEU A 139 -27.92 3.83 7.14
N LYS A 140 -29.23 3.56 7.20
CA LYS A 140 -29.85 2.36 6.61
C LYS A 140 -29.55 2.25 5.12
N ARG A 141 -29.67 3.36 4.38
CA ARG A 141 -29.40 3.40 2.93
C ARG A 141 -27.95 3.09 2.62
N ASP A 142 -27.04 3.57 3.46
CA ASP A 142 -25.60 3.42 3.27
C ASP A 142 -25.08 2.10 3.92
N GLY A 143 -25.98 1.24 4.43
CA GLY A 143 -25.67 -0.11 4.94
C GLY A 143 -25.10 -0.17 6.37
N LEU A 144 -25.24 0.90 7.14
CA LEU A 144 -24.74 1.03 8.50
C LEU A 144 -25.84 0.84 9.54
N ASP A 145 -25.49 0.32 10.72
CA ASP A 145 -26.44 0.06 11.81
C ASP A 145 -26.99 1.38 12.40
N PRO A 146 -28.29 1.69 12.25
CA PRO A 146 -28.89 2.95 12.70
C PRO A 146 -28.94 3.09 14.22
N SER A 147 -28.87 1.98 14.96
CA SER A 147 -28.91 1.98 16.43
C SER A 147 -27.65 2.58 17.06
N THR A 148 -26.59 2.78 16.27
CA THR A 148 -25.37 3.46 16.71
C THR A 148 -25.57 4.95 17.05
N MET A 149 -26.68 5.56 16.61
CA MET A 149 -26.99 6.99 16.82
C MET A 149 -27.98 7.27 17.96
N ASP A 150 -28.56 6.23 18.58
CA ASP A 150 -29.63 6.39 19.58
C ASP A 150 -29.15 6.94 20.94
N GLY A 151 -27.83 6.96 21.17
CA GLY A 151 -27.22 7.42 22.43
C GLY A 151 -27.03 8.94 22.56
N VAL A 152 -27.19 9.72 21.48
CA VAL A 152 -26.81 11.15 21.46
C VAL A 152 -27.98 12.09 21.82
N HIS A 153 -29.20 11.58 21.96
CA HIS A 153 -30.41 12.40 22.16
C HIS A 153 -31.05 12.34 23.55
N ARG A 154 -30.31 11.87 24.57
CA ARG A 154 -30.83 11.78 25.95
C ARG A 154 -30.00 12.60 26.93
N THR A 155 -29.84 13.89 26.65
CA THR A 155 -29.50 14.96 27.61
C THR A 155 -30.02 16.28 27.06
#